data_AF-A0A522ATC2-F1
#
_entry.id   AF-A0A522ATC2-F1
#
_cell.length_a   1.000
_cell.length_b   1.000
_cell.length_c   1.000
_cell.angle_alpha   90.00
_cell.angle_beta   90.00
_cell.angle_gamma   90.00
#
_symmetry.space_group_name_H-M   'P 1'
#
loop_
_entity.id
_entity.type
_entity.pdbx_description
1 polymer ?
#
loop_
_entity_poly.entity_id
_entity_poly.type
_entity_poly.pdbx_seq_one_letter_code
_entity_poly.pdbx_strand_id
1 'polypeptide(L)'
;MTDDPASVAATLAAQRSRGIDVPSLIVAKGSQFDALGEDDAFGPNDELVLRPVDADGLRWRAEAMLIRSQVNSNEHESIVLSRGQVEADWAARTPIVAIFNPKGGVGKTTIATNLATALQVRRDRNVLLVDADTVTGHVTLSLGMETGRTMSDAWLDEDEGGPAEAMLEVAGVHDTGIRVVALVSSPLAMINL
;
A
#
# COMPACT_ATOMS: atom_id res chain seq x y z
N MET A 1 -22.14 18.64 -13.94
CA MET A 1 -21.32 18.71 -15.17
C MET A 1 -21.18 17.27 -15.64
N THR A 2 -21.93 16.86 -16.67
CA THR A 2 -21.77 15.53 -17.26
C THR A 2 -20.72 15.68 -18.33
N ASP A 3 -19.49 15.28 -18.03
CA ASP A 3 -18.41 15.36 -18.99
C ASP A 3 -18.74 14.48 -20.20
N ASP A 4 -18.74 15.12 -21.36
CA ASP A 4 -18.92 14.50 -22.66
C ASP A 4 -17.79 13.48 -22.91
N PRO A 5 -18.07 12.27 -23.44
CA PRO A 5 -17.04 11.26 -23.64
C PRO A 5 -15.79 11.75 -24.40
N ALA A 6 -15.98 12.59 -25.41
CA ALA A 6 -14.88 13.17 -26.17
C ALA A 6 -14.01 14.11 -25.32
N SER A 7 -14.60 14.83 -24.36
CA SER A 7 -13.88 15.69 -23.42
C SER A 7 -13.02 14.88 -22.45
N VAL A 8 -13.52 13.72 -22.01
CA VAL A 8 -12.78 12.80 -21.13
C VAL A 8 -11.58 12.22 -21.87
N ALA A 9 -11.79 11.69 -23.09
CA ALA A 9 -10.73 11.16 -23.93
C ALA A 9 -9.65 12.22 -24.26
N ALA A 10 -10.08 13.44 -24.62
CA ALA A 10 -9.15 14.55 -24.88
C ALA A 10 -8.30 14.91 -23.65
N THR A 11 -8.87 14.81 -22.44
CA THR A 11 -8.14 15.07 -21.19
C THR A 11 -7.06 14.01 -20.96
N LEU A 12 -7.41 12.72 -21.12
CA LEU A 12 -6.46 11.61 -20.97
C LEU A 12 -5.33 11.70 -22.00
N ALA A 13 -5.65 11.96 -23.27
CA ALA A 13 -4.66 12.14 -24.33
C ALA A 13 -3.73 13.33 -24.05
N ALA A 14 -4.26 14.45 -23.57
CA ALA A 14 -3.47 15.63 -23.21
C ALA A 14 -2.51 15.35 -22.04
N GLN A 15 -2.94 14.62 -21.00
CA GLN A 15 -2.08 14.23 -19.88
C GLN A 15 -0.92 13.35 -20.36
N ARG A 16 -1.20 12.35 -21.19
CA ARG A 16 -0.16 11.46 -21.75
C ARG A 16 0.84 12.19 -22.63
N SER A 17 0.39 13.14 -23.45
CA SER A 17 1.28 13.95 -24.27
C SER A 17 2.29 14.78 -23.45
N ARG A 18 2.00 15.01 -22.17
CA ARG A 18 2.86 15.71 -21.21
C ARG A 18 3.77 14.77 -20.41
N GLY A 19 3.77 13.47 -20.73
CA GLY A 19 4.55 12.45 -20.02
C GLY A 19 3.96 12.07 -18.66
N ILE A 20 2.70 12.39 -18.40
CA ILE A 20 1.99 12.01 -17.17
C ILE A 20 1.32 10.66 -17.45
N ASP A 21 1.95 9.57 -16.99
CA ASP A 21 1.42 8.20 -17.10
C ASP A 21 0.86 7.73 -15.75
N VAL A 22 -0.28 8.34 -15.37
CA VAL A 22 -0.97 8.03 -14.12
C VAL A 22 -2.20 7.18 -14.43
N PRO A 23 -2.38 6.01 -13.76
CA PRO A 23 -3.59 5.21 -13.88
C PRO A 23 -4.84 6.04 -13.58
N SER A 24 -5.79 6.09 -14.52
CA SER A 24 -6.98 6.94 -14.41
C SER A 24 -8.25 6.11 -14.20
N LEU A 25 -9.04 6.48 -13.19
CA LEU A 25 -10.34 5.87 -12.89
C LEU A 25 -11.46 6.77 -13.44
N ILE A 26 -12.18 6.31 -14.46
CA ILE A 26 -13.25 7.06 -15.12
C ILE A 26 -14.60 6.58 -14.61
N VAL A 27 -15.43 7.50 -14.10
CA VAL A 27 -16.79 7.19 -13.62
C VAL A 27 -17.84 7.68 -14.62
N ALA A 28 -18.48 6.77 -15.34
CA ALA A 28 -19.38 7.06 -16.45
C ALA A 28 -20.83 6.62 -16.19
N LYS A 29 -21.77 7.13 -16.99
CA LYS A 29 -23.12 6.54 -17.10
C LYS A 29 -23.07 5.36 -18.08
N GLY A 30 -24.00 4.40 -17.95
CA GLY A 30 -24.11 3.31 -18.92
C GLY A 30 -24.26 3.80 -20.37
N SER A 31 -24.94 4.93 -20.60
CA SER A 31 -25.09 5.55 -21.92
C SER A 31 -23.79 6.08 -22.54
N GLN A 32 -22.71 6.14 -21.77
CA GLN A 32 -21.39 6.62 -22.20
C GLN A 32 -20.39 5.46 -22.36
N PHE A 33 -20.78 4.23 -22.02
CA PHE A 33 -19.89 3.07 -21.98
C PHE A 33 -19.30 2.77 -23.35
N ASP A 34 -20.15 2.60 -24.36
CA ASP A 34 -19.69 2.23 -25.72
C ASP A 34 -18.76 3.30 -26.29
N ALA A 35 -19.12 4.58 -26.15
CA ALA A 35 -18.33 5.70 -26.65
C ALA A 35 -16.95 5.85 -25.96
N LEU A 36 -16.83 5.45 -24.68
CA LEU A 36 -15.56 5.49 -23.95
C LEU A 36 -14.74 4.20 -24.14
N GLY A 37 -15.41 3.05 -24.27
CA GLY A 37 -14.75 1.75 -24.39
C GLY A 37 -14.06 1.52 -25.73
N GLU A 38 -14.46 2.24 -26.78
CA GLU A 38 -13.87 2.17 -28.12
C GLU A 38 -12.75 3.20 -28.35
N ASP A 39 -12.46 4.08 -27.39
CA ASP A 39 -11.50 5.18 -27.57
C ASP A 39 -10.06 4.76 -27.21
N ASP A 40 -9.12 4.99 -28.14
CA ASP A 40 -7.70 4.67 -27.96
C ASP A 40 -6.99 5.57 -26.93
N ALA A 41 -7.66 6.62 -26.44
CA ALA A 41 -7.16 7.44 -25.34
C ALA A 41 -7.15 6.70 -23.99
N PHE A 42 -7.70 5.49 -23.89
CA PHE A 42 -7.63 4.67 -22.68
C PHE A 42 -6.38 3.81 -22.67
N GLY A 43 -5.66 3.86 -21.54
CA GLY A 43 -4.41 3.15 -21.33
C GLY A 43 -4.65 1.79 -20.69
N PRO A 44 -3.64 0.89 -20.71
CA PRO A 44 -3.76 -0.45 -20.15
C PRO A 44 -4.00 -0.46 -18.62
N ASN A 45 -3.72 0.65 -17.94
CA ASN A 45 -3.89 0.81 -16.50
C ASN A 45 -5.10 1.68 -16.13
N ASP A 46 -5.87 2.16 -17.12
CA ASP A 46 -7.09 2.90 -16.85
C ASP A 46 -8.26 1.97 -16.59
N GLU A 47 -9.24 2.44 -15.80
CA GLU A 47 -10.39 1.65 -15.45
C GLU A 47 -11.68 2.48 -15.62
N LEU A 48 -12.67 1.92 -16.30
CA LEU A 48 -13.99 2.52 -16.51
C LEU A 48 -15.00 1.89 -15.54
N VAL A 49 -15.68 2.74 -14.76
CA VAL A 49 -16.68 2.33 -13.77
C VAL A 49 -18.01 2.97 -14.10
N LEU A 50 -19.07 2.15 -14.12
CA LEU A 50 -20.42 2.63 -14.36
C LEU A 50 -21.11 3.03 -13.06
N ARG A 51 -21.83 4.15 -13.09
CA ARG A 51 -22.74 4.55 -12.02
C ARG A 51 -23.99 3.66 -11.98
N PRO A 52 -24.56 3.40 -10.79
CA PRO A 52 -24.12 3.88 -9.47
C PRO A 52 -22.93 3.08 -8.93
N VAL A 53 -22.01 3.77 -8.24
CA VAL A 53 -20.88 3.16 -7.51
C VAL A 53 -20.82 3.81 -6.13
N ASP A 54 -20.58 3.01 -5.10
CA ASP A 54 -20.40 3.46 -3.73
C ASP A 54 -18.96 3.93 -3.47
N ALA A 55 -18.76 4.63 -2.35
CA ALA A 55 -17.44 5.16 -1.99
C ALA A 55 -16.41 4.04 -1.79
N ASP A 56 -16.82 2.93 -1.16
CA ASP A 56 -15.96 1.77 -0.95
C ASP A 56 -15.57 1.11 -2.28
N GLY A 57 -16.49 1.00 -3.24
CA GLY A 57 -16.21 0.48 -4.58
C GLY A 57 -15.22 1.34 -5.37
N LEU A 58 -15.29 2.67 -5.25
CA LEU A 58 -14.28 3.56 -5.85
C LEU A 58 -12.92 3.39 -5.18
N ARG A 59 -12.91 3.32 -3.84
CA ARG A 59 -11.70 3.10 -3.05
C ARG A 59 -11.00 1.80 -3.44
N TRP A 60 -11.71 0.68 -3.49
CA TRP A 60 -11.11 -0.62 -3.83
C TRP A 60 -10.55 -0.66 -5.25
N ARG A 61 -11.19 0.04 -6.19
CA ARG A 61 -10.67 0.13 -7.57
C ARG A 61 -9.42 0.99 -7.64
N ALA A 62 -9.42 2.15 -6.98
CA ALA A 62 -8.23 2.99 -6.90
C ALA A 62 -7.05 2.24 -6.24
N GLU A 63 -7.28 1.55 -5.12
CA GLU A 63 -6.26 0.71 -4.48
C GLU A 63 -5.74 -0.37 -5.43
N ALA A 64 -6.63 -1.09 -6.11
CA ALA A 64 -6.24 -2.16 -7.04
C ALA A 64 -5.47 -1.64 -8.27
N MET A 65 -5.83 -0.46 -8.78
CA MET A 65 -5.11 0.20 -9.86
C MET A 65 -3.70 0.63 -9.44
N LEU A 66 -3.54 1.17 -8.23
CA LEU A 66 -2.22 1.55 -7.69
C LEU A 66 -1.31 0.34 -7.45
N ILE A 67 -1.88 -0.78 -7.00
CA ILE A 67 -1.13 -2.04 -6.87
C ILE A 67 -0.65 -2.49 -8.25
N ARG A 68 -1.53 -2.50 -9.25
CA ARG A 68 -1.20 -2.94 -10.62
C ARG A 68 -0.20 -2.02 -11.31
N SER A 69 -0.27 -0.71 -11.08
CA SER A 69 0.65 0.25 -11.69
C SER A 69 2.07 0.15 -11.14
N GLN A 70 2.23 -0.20 -9.86
CA GLN A 70 3.54 -0.47 -9.25
C GLN A 70 4.18 -1.78 -9.75
N VAL A 71 3.39 -2.71 -10.30
CA VAL A 71 3.88 -3.98 -10.87
C VAL A 71 4.42 -3.79 -12.30
N ASN A 72 4.20 -2.62 -12.94
CA ASN A 72 4.73 -2.32 -14.28
C ASN A 72 6.16 -1.77 -14.29
N SER A 73 6.92 -1.84 -13.18
CA SER A 73 8.36 -1.76 -13.31
C SER A 73 8.83 -2.99 -14.09
N ASN A 74 9.54 -2.76 -15.20
CA ASN A 74 10.30 -3.79 -15.90
C ASN A 74 11.38 -4.46 -15.00
N GLU A 75 11.43 -4.12 -13.71
CA GLU A 75 12.12 -4.83 -12.64
C GLU A 75 11.20 -5.94 -12.11
N HIS A 76 11.07 -7.00 -12.90
CA HIS A 76 10.53 -8.26 -12.43
C HIS A 76 11.47 -8.84 -11.36
N GLU A 77 11.34 -8.42 -10.10
CA GLU A 77 11.66 -9.34 -9.00
C GLU A 77 10.49 -10.32 -8.91
N SER A 78 10.66 -11.43 -9.64
CA SER A 78 9.74 -12.55 -9.66
C SER A 78 9.23 -12.88 -8.26
N ILE A 79 7.96 -13.29 -8.16
CA ILE A 79 7.47 -14.02 -6.99
C ILE A 79 8.30 -15.31 -6.87
N VAL A 80 9.39 -15.24 -6.11
CA VAL A 80 10.24 -16.37 -5.81
C VAL A 80 9.61 -17.13 -4.65
N LEU A 81 8.72 -18.08 -4.95
CA LEU A 81 8.53 -19.22 -4.06
C LEU A 81 9.68 -20.20 -4.26
N SER A 82 10.90 -19.81 -3.88
CA SER A 82 12.04 -20.72 -3.86
C SER A 82 11.84 -21.71 -2.72
N ARG A 83 11.60 -22.97 -3.08
CA ARG A 83 11.97 -24.13 -2.23
C ARG A 83 13.50 -24.39 -2.23
N GLY A 84 14.30 -23.39 -2.58
CA GLY A 84 15.77 -23.42 -2.52
C GLY A 84 16.27 -22.63 -1.33
N GLN A 85 17.45 -22.99 -0.81
CA GLN A 85 18.12 -22.19 0.20
C GLN A 85 18.31 -20.76 -0.34
N VAL A 86 17.85 -19.77 0.43
CA VAL A 86 18.02 -18.35 0.11
C VAL A 86 19.50 -18.01 0.33
N GLU A 87 20.30 -18.19 -0.70
CA GLU A 87 21.63 -17.61 -0.78
C GLU A 87 21.51 -16.29 -1.55
N ALA A 88 20.85 -15.32 -0.90
CA ALA A 88 20.93 -13.93 -1.34
C ALA A 88 22.26 -13.39 -0.81
N ASP A 89 23.00 -12.66 -1.64
CA ASP A 89 24.20 -11.96 -1.19
C ASP A 89 23.75 -10.71 -0.41
N TRP A 90 23.34 -10.92 0.85
CA TRP A 90 22.76 -9.91 1.76
C TRP A 90 23.75 -8.80 2.18
N ALA A 91 24.88 -8.66 1.49
CA ALA A 91 26.05 -7.95 1.99
C ALA A 91 25.96 -6.41 1.90
N ALA A 92 25.00 -5.84 1.17
CA ALA A 92 24.96 -4.38 0.95
C ALA A 92 23.79 -3.63 1.63
N ARG A 93 22.66 -4.29 1.94
CA ARG A 93 21.46 -3.65 2.52
C ARG A 93 20.70 -4.58 3.45
N THR A 94 20.11 -4.02 4.51
CA THR A 94 19.18 -4.73 5.39
C THR A 94 18.03 -5.29 4.55
N PRO A 95 17.75 -6.60 4.60
CA PRO A 95 16.72 -7.16 3.77
C PRO A 95 15.31 -6.77 4.16
N ILE A 96 14.53 -6.42 3.14
CA ILE A 96 13.13 -6.02 3.27
C ILE A 96 12.27 -7.16 2.75
N VAL A 97 11.34 -7.64 3.58
CA VAL A 97 10.37 -8.67 3.20
C VAL A 97 8.98 -8.09 3.33
N ALA A 98 8.31 -7.88 2.20
CA ALA A 98 6.93 -7.38 2.16
C ALA A 98 5.94 -8.55 2.11
N ILE A 99 4.95 -8.55 3.00
CA ILE A 99 3.85 -9.53 3.00
C ILE A 99 2.58 -8.79 2.62
N PHE A 100 2.17 -8.97 1.36
CA PHE A 100 1.08 -8.22 0.77
C PHE A 100 0.05 -9.15 0.11
N ASN A 101 -1.23 -8.79 0.23
CA ASN A 101 -2.35 -9.42 -0.47
C ASN A 101 -3.58 -8.51 -0.37
N PRO A 102 -4.26 -8.19 -1.49
CA PRO A 102 -5.42 -7.30 -1.48
C PRO A 102 -6.63 -7.89 -0.76
N LYS A 103 -6.68 -9.22 -0.56
CA LYS A 103 -7.80 -9.88 0.12
C LYS A 103 -7.64 -9.80 1.64
N GLY A 104 -8.71 -9.37 2.32
CA GLY A 104 -8.83 -9.43 3.77
C GLY A 104 -8.86 -10.87 4.31
N GLY A 105 -8.33 -11.09 5.51
CA GLY A 105 -8.46 -12.38 6.21
C GLY A 105 -7.62 -13.55 5.67
N VAL A 106 -6.71 -13.34 4.72
CA VAL A 106 -5.84 -14.41 4.18
C VAL A 106 -4.63 -14.75 5.06
N GLY A 107 -4.50 -14.13 6.23
CA GLY A 107 -3.44 -14.41 7.20
C GLY A 107 -2.14 -13.61 7.02
N LYS A 108 -2.15 -12.48 6.29
CA LYS A 108 -0.97 -11.60 6.12
C LYS A 108 -0.30 -11.25 7.45
N THR A 109 -1.08 -10.68 8.37
CA THR A 109 -0.63 -10.28 9.70
C THR A 109 -0.07 -11.48 10.46
N THR A 110 -0.76 -12.63 10.41
CA THR A 110 -0.31 -13.87 11.04
C THR A 110 1.04 -14.33 10.50
N ILE A 111 1.24 -14.33 9.18
CA ILE A 111 2.51 -14.71 8.56
C ILE A 111 3.60 -13.70 8.96
N ALA A 112 3.31 -12.40 8.93
CA ALA A 112 4.26 -11.35 9.24
C ALA A 112 4.77 -11.42 10.69
N THR A 113 3.86 -11.53 11.66
CA THR A 113 4.22 -11.61 13.08
C THR A 113 5.01 -12.88 13.41
N ASN A 114 4.60 -14.03 12.84
CA ASN A 114 5.30 -15.30 13.05
C ASN A 114 6.67 -15.32 12.37
N LEU A 115 6.79 -14.78 11.15
CA LEU A 115 8.07 -14.68 10.46
C LEU A 115 9.05 -13.79 11.23
N ALA A 116 8.61 -12.59 11.64
CA ALA A 116 9.42 -11.66 12.42
C ALA A 116 9.91 -12.31 13.72
N THR A 117 8.99 -12.93 14.47
CA THR A 117 9.31 -13.62 15.72
C THR A 117 10.26 -14.80 15.49
N ALA A 118 10.06 -15.60 14.44
CA ALA A 118 10.94 -16.73 14.14
C ALA A 118 12.36 -16.27 13.76
N LEU A 119 12.49 -15.19 13.00
CA LEU A 119 13.79 -14.61 12.65
C LEU A 119 14.53 -14.08 13.89
N GLN A 120 13.83 -13.41 14.80
CA GLN A 120 14.41 -12.95 16.06
C GLN A 120 14.77 -14.11 16.99
N VAL A 121 13.79 -14.92 17.38
CA VAL A 121 13.95 -15.93 18.43
C VAL A 121 14.76 -17.14 17.99
N ARG A 122 14.66 -17.56 16.72
CA ARG A 122 15.30 -18.80 16.23
C ARG A 122 16.55 -18.56 15.40
N ARG A 123 16.74 -17.35 14.89
CA ARG A 123 17.87 -17.01 13.98
C ARG A 123 18.69 -15.83 14.48
N ASP A 124 18.38 -15.28 15.66
CA ASP A 124 19.10 -14.18 16.29
C ASP A 124 19.27 -12.97 15.34
N ARG A 125 18.22 -12.65 14.59
CA ARG A 125 18.20 -11.52 13.66
C ARG A 125 17.47 -10.34 14.28
N ASN A 126 18.04 -9.15 14.14
CA ASN A 126 17.35 -7.91 14.49
C ASN A 126 16.24 -7.64 13.46
N VAL A 127 14.98 -7.63 13.91
CA VAL A 127 13.82 -7.41 13.04
C VAL A 127 13.10 -6.12 13.42
N LEU A 128 12.78 -5.31 12.41
CA LEU A 128 11.78 -4.26 12.47
C LEU A 128 10.56 -4.73 11.67
N LEU A 129 9.44 -4.94 12.36
CA LEU A 129 8.15 -5.27 11.76
C LEU A 129 7.34 -3.99 11.58
N VAL A 130 6.99 -3.68 10.34
CA VAL A 130 6.23 -2.49 9.96
C VAL A 130 4.80 -2.90 9.61
N ASP A 131 3.82 -2.40 10.34
CA ASP A 131 2.40 -2.48 9.96
C ASP A 131 2.04 -1.27 9.10
N ALA A 132 2.00 -1.48 7.78
CA ALA A 132 1.71 -0.44 6.78
C ALA A 132 0.21 -0.31 6.46
N ASP A 133 -0.67 -0.95 7.22
CA ASP A 133 -2.12 -0.82 7.04
C ASP A 133 -2.64 0.46 7.73
N THR A 134 -3.15 1.41 6.94
CA THR A 134 -3.70 2.69 7.40
C THR A 134 -5.13 2.62 7.92
N VAL A 135 -5.79 1.46 7.82
CA VAL A 135 -7.23 1.34 8.13
C VAL A 135 -7.50 0.28 9.16
N THR A 136 -6.82 -0.86 9.05
CA THR A 136 -7.00 -1.99 9.94
C THR A 136 -5.67 -2.55 10.42
N GLY A 137 -4.77 -1.67 10.88
CA GLY A 137 -3.54 -2.11 11.54
C GLY A 137 -3.86 -3.08 12.68
N HIS A 138 -3.34 -4.31 12.60
CA HIS A 138 -3.65 -5.40 13.53
C HIS A 138 -2.40 -6.06 14.12
N VAL A 139 -1.19 -5.64 13.72
CA VAL A 139 0.06 -6.28 14.17
C VAL A 139 0.22 -6.15 15.68
N THR A 140 0.09 -4.94 16.22
CA THR A 140 0.26 -4.66 17.65
C THR A 140 -0.73 -5.46 18.50
N LEU A 141 -2.00 -5.47 18.09
CA LEU A 141 -3.05 -6.28 18.73
C LEU A 141 -2.74 -7.79 18.64
N SER A 142 -2.29 -8.27 17.47
CA SER A 142 -1.95 -9.69 17.27
C SER A 142 -0.77 -10.14 18.13
N LEU A 143 0.10 -9.21 18.52
CA LEU A 143 1.23 -9.44 19.40
C LEU A 143 0.89 -9.18 20.89
N GLY A 144 -0.33 -8.75 21.20
CA GLY A 144 -0.72 -8.43 22.59
C GLY A 144 0.02 -7.21 23.15
N MET A 145 0.50 -6.32 22.28
CA MET A 145 1.16 -5.08 22.66
C MET A 145 0.12 -3.96 22.82
N GLU A 146 0.41 -2.98 23.67
CA GLU A 146 -0.30 -1.70 23.62
C GLU A 146 0.13 -0.91 22.38
N THR A 147 -0.82 -0.25 21.73
CA THR A 147 -0.52 0.65 20.63
C THR A 147 0.16 1.90 21.17
N GLY A 148 1.49 1.94 21.06
CA GLY A 148 2.31 3.10 21.38
C GLY A 148 2.28 4.18 20.29
N ARG A 149 3.33 5.01 20.25
CA ARG A 149 3.52 6.05 19.23
C ARG A 149 3.55 5.42 17.83
N THR A 150 2.84 6.03 16.89
CA THR A 150 2.73 5.57 15.50
C THR A 150 3.49 6.49 14.55
N MET A 151 3.72 6.03 13.31
CA MET A 151 4.35 6.89 12.30
C MET A 151 3.49 8.13 12.00
N SER A 152 2.16 8.01 12.02
CA SER A 152 1.28 9.16 11.85
C SER A 152 1.43 10.18 12.98
N ASP A 153 1.61 9.73 14.23
CA ASP A 153 1.82 10.65 15.36
C ASP A 153 3.14 11.41 15.20
N ALA A 154 4.19 10.71 14.78
CA ALA A 154 5.51 11.31 14.54
C ALA A 154 5.48 12.36 13.42
N TRP A 155 4.80 12.07 12.31
CA TRP A 155 4.68 13.03 11.19
C TRP A 155 3.82 14.24 11.53
N LEU A 156 2.75 14.07 12.31
CA LEU A 156 1.94 15.18 12.79
C LEU A 156 2.75 16.11 13.70
N ASP A 157 3.50 15.55 14.65
CA ASP A 157 4.37 16.31 15.54
C ASP A 157 5.46 17.06 14.75
N GLU A 158 6.05 16.42 13.72
CA GLU A 158 7.01 17.07 12.82
C GLU A 158 6.39 18.27 12.07
N ASP A 159 5.16 18.14 11.55
CA ASP A 159 4.45 19.23 10.85
C ASP A 159 4.11 20.40 11.79
N GLU A 160 3.81 20.11 13.07
CA GLU A 160 3.61 21.11 14.12
C GLU A 160 4.93 21.77 14.60
N GLY A 161 6.08 21.38 14.03
CA GLY A 161 7.40 21.95 14.30
C GLY A 161 8.25 21.13 15.29
N GLY A 162 7.82 19.91 15.61
CA GLY A 162 8.58 18.92 16.35
C GLY A 162 9.77 18.35 15.55
N PRO A 163 10.65 17.56 16.20
CA PRO A 163 11.78 16.94 15.53
C PRO A 163 11.34 15.79 14.62
N ALA A 164 12.01 15.61 13.49
CA ALA A 164 11.85 14.41 12.67
C ALA A 164 12.36 13.17 13.43
N GLU A 165 11.50 12.16 13.57
CA GLU A 165 11.82 10.89 14.25
C GLU A 165 12.08 9.77 13.24
N ALA A 166 13.12 8.98 13.48
CA ALA A 166 13.37 7.78 12.70
C ALA A 166 12.38 6.67 13.07
N MET A 167 12.04 5.80 12.12
CA MET A 167 11.11 4.68 12.34
C MET A 167 11.54 3.74 13.50
N LEU A 168 12.85 3.62 13.76
CA LEU A 168 13.37 2.84 14.88
C LEU A 168 13.18 3.52 16.25
N GLU A 169 13.06 4.84 16.28
CA GLU A 169 12.79 5.63 17.50
C GLU A 169 11.31 5.55 17.86
N VAL A 170 10.44 5.53 16.85
CA VAL A 170 8.99 5.33 17.02
C VAL A 170 8.65 3.89 17.41
N ALA A 171 9.44 2.91 16.99
CA ALA A 171 9.12 1.50 17.16
C ALA A 171 9.05 1.05 18.64
N GLY A 172 7.94 0.42 19.01
CA GLY A 172 7.80 -0.30 20.28
C GLY A 172 8.57 -1.62 20.26
N VAL A 173 9.06 -2.05 21.43
CA VAL A 173 9.77 -3.33 21.59
C VAL A 173 8.81 -4.37 22.17
N HIS A 174 8.70 -5.53 21.53
CA HIS A 174 7.97 -6.68 22.05
C HIS A 174 8.87 -7.56 22.92
N ASP A 175 8.30 -8.34 23.84
CA ASP A 175 9.03 -9.24 24.76
C ASP A 175 9.91 -10.28 24.05
N THR A 176 9.62 -10.59 22.77
CA THR A 176 10.46 -11.48 21.96
C THR A 176 11.72 -10.80 21.41
N GLY A 177 11.85 -9.47 21.55
CA GLY A 177 12.96 -8.66 21.05
C GLY A 177 12.73 -8.05 19.67
N ILE A 178 11.62 -8.35 18.98
CA ILE A 178 11.28 -7.67 17.74
C ILE A 178 10.87 -6.22 18.02
N ARG A 179 11.24 -5.31 17.11
CA ARG A 179 10.73 -3.93 17.08
C ARG A 179 9.52 -3.87 16.17
N VAL A 180 8.50 -3.16 16.59
CA VAL A 180 7.22 -3.05 15.89
C VAL A 180 6.86 -1.59 15.74
N VAL A 181 6.56 -1.18 14.52
CA VAL A 181 6.04 0.15 14.22
C VAL A 181 4.73 0.01 13.47
N ALA A 182 3.72 0.73 13.91
CA ALA A 182 2.45 0.83 13.21
C ALA A 182 2.34 2.17 12.51
N LEU A 183 1.78 2.16 11.30
CA LEU A 183 1.56 3.38 10.55
C LEU A 183 0.52 4.27 11.23
N VAL A 184 -0.57 3.66 11.71
CA VAL A 184 -1.64 4.32 12.45
C VAL A 184 -2.13 3.45 13.59
N SER A 185 -2.74 4.07 14.60
CA SER A 185 -3.39 3.39 15.72
C SER A 185 -4.89 3.17 15.48
N SER A 186 -5.47 3.93 14.55
CA SER A 186 -6.88 3.95 14.22
C SER A 186 -7.10 4.51 12.81
N PRO A 187 -8.08 4.02 12.03
CA PRO A 187 -8.45 4.61 10.74
C PRO A 187 -8.85 6.09 10.83
N LEU A 188 -9.28 6.57 12.00
CA LEU A 188 -9.64 7.98 12.20
C LEU A 188 -8.42 8.89 12.44
N ALA A 189 -7.26 8.32 12.76
CA ALA A 189 -6.06 9.08 13.12
C ALA A 189 -5.50 9.89 11.94
N MET A 190 -5.77 9.49 10.70
CA MET A 190 -5.29 10.18 9.49
C MET A 190 -6.26 11.25 8.94
N ILE A 191 -7.41 11.50 9.57
CA ILE A 191 -8.41 12.46 9.06
C ILE A 191 -7.95 13.92 9.25
N ASN A 192 -6.94 14.15 10.08
CA ASN A 192 -6.41 15.48 10.41
C ASN A 192 -5.05 15.79 9.76
N LEU A 193 -4.55 14.92 8.86
CA LEU A 193 -3.44 15.19 7.94
C LEU A 193 -3.99 15.83 6.65
#